data_AF-A0A8C5DLE5-F1
#
_entry.id   AF-A0A8C5DLE5-F1
#
_cell.length_a   1.000
_cell.length_b   1.000
_cell.length_c   1.000
_cell.angle_alpha   90.00
_cell.angle_beta   90.00
_cell.angle_gamma   90.00
#
_symmetry.space_group_name_H-M   'P 1'
#
loop_
_entity.id
_entity.type
_entity.pdbx_description
1 polymer ?
#
loop_
_entity_poly.entity_id
_entity_poly.type
_entity_poly.pdbx_seq_one_letter_code
_entity_poly.pdbx_strand_id
1 'polypeptide(L)'
;MSKRVRSREVCADCSAPEPRWASVNRGVLICDECCSIHRGLGRHSSQVRHLSHSGWPPSQLQMIQTLYGNGANSIWEHSLLDPSTSVSGKRKANPQDRVHPNKTEFIKAKYQMLAYVHRMPCREDDSVTAKDLSKQLHSSVRTGNLETCLRLLSLGAQANFFHPEKGNSPLHIAAKAGQILQAELLAVYGADPGALDSSGKSPIDYARQAGHQELAERLVEIQYELTDRLTFYLCGRRPDHRNGQHFIIPQMADSSLDLSEFAKAAKKKLQSLSNHQFEELAMDVYDEVDRRETDAVWLATQNHSALVTETTVVPFLPVNPEYSSTRNQGRQKLARFSAHEFATLVIDILTDAKRRQWGSSCESPKENVELILQGIGSRHNSESQDNDQPDYDSVASDEESAQEATRGDNLKILGKQAGQ
;
A
#
# COMPACT_ATOMS: atom_id res chain seq x y z
N MET A 1 -20.29 -34.33 -16.19
CA MET A 1 -20.21 -33.14 -17.08
C MET A 1 -18.75 -32.75 -17.23
N SER A 2 -18.30 -32.67 -18.48
CA SER A 2 -16.90 -32.72 -18.89
C SER A 2 -16.08 -31.52 -18.38
N LYS A 3 -14.99 -31.82 -17.66
CA LYS A 3 -13.93 -30.85 -17.31
C LYS A 3 -13.33 -30.34 -18.63
N ARG A 4 -13.70 -29.13 -19.02
CA ARG A 4 -13.05 -28.40 -20.12
C ARG A 4 -11.54 -28.43 -19.91
N VAL A 5 -10.84 -28.80 -20.97
CA VAL A 5 -9.39 -28.82 -21.14
C VAL A 5 -8.75 -27.68 -20.36
N ARG A 6 -8.07 -27.98 -19.24
CA ARG A 6 -7.09 -27.05 -18.67
C ARG A 6 -6.06 -26.87 -19.77
N SER A 7 -6.04 -25.72 -20.44
CA SER A 7 -4.84 -25.33 -21.17
C SER A 7 -3.71 -25.48 -20.15
N ARG A 8 -2.67 -26.24 -20.48
CA ARG A 8 -1.50 -26.30 -19.61
C ARG A 8 -0.95 -24.88 -19.61
N GLU A 9 -1.15 -24.17 -18.51
CA GLU A 9 -0.58 -22.85 -18.33
C GLU A 9 0.93 -22.99 -18.48
N VAL A 10 1.49 -22.24 -19.44
CA VAL A 10 2.92 -22.19 -19.73
C VAL A 10 3.46 -20.86 -19.24
N CYS A 11 4.77 -20.75 -19.09
CA CYS A 11 5.45 -19.48 -18.87
C CYS A 11 5.19 -18.53 -20.03
N ALA A 12 4.74 -17.32 -19.71
CA ALA A 12 4.40 -16.29 -20.69
C ALA A 12 5.60 -15.84 -21.53
N ASP A 13 6.84 -16.02 -21.06
CA ASP A 13 8.03 -15.47 -21.73
C ASP A 13 8.84 -16.51 -22.51
N CYS A 14 8.90 -17.75 -22.02
CA CYS A 14 9.67 -18.81 -22.69
C CYS A 14 8.87 -20.08 -23.01
N SER A 15 7.56 -20.10 -22.71
CA SER A 15 6.68 -21.25 -22.95
C SER A 15 7.05 -22.51 -22.15
N ALA A 16 7.90 -22.41 -21.13
CA ALA A 16 8.18 -23.53 -20.22
C ALA A 16 6.90 -23.98 -19.49
N PRO A 17 6.69 -25.28 -19.26
CA PRO A 17 5.51 -25.76 -18.56
C PRO A 17 5.54 -25.35 -17.07
N GLU A 18 4.36 -25.35 -16.44
CA GLU A 18 4.19 -25.22 -14.98
C GLU A 18 4.86 -23.96 -14.37
N PRO A 19 4.44 -22.75 -14.79
CA PRO A 19 4.91 -21.52 -14.17
C PRO A 19 4.52 -21.48 -12.69
N ARG A 20 5.44 -21.02 -11.84
CA ARG A 20 5.27 -20.97 -10.37
C ARG A 20 5.16 -19.55 -9.82
N TRP A 21 5.35 -18.56 -10.67
CA TRP A 21 5.34 -17.15 -10.34
C TRP A 21 4.34 -16.40 -11.20
N ALA A 22 3.88 -15.26 -10.70
CA ALA A 22 3.06 -14.32 -11.45
C ALA A 22 3.75 -12.96 -11.50
N SER A 23 3.61 -12.27 -12.63
CA SER A 23 3.82 -10.82 -12.73
C SER A 23 2.45 -10.16 -12.64
N VAL A 24 2.13 -9.61 -11.47
CA VAL A 24 0.77 -9.17 -11.08
C VAL A 24 0.28 -8.06 -11.99
N ASN A 25 1.06 -6.99 -12.15
CA ASN A 25 0.72 -5.85 -13.00
C ASN A 25 0.72 -6.17 -14.49
N ARG A 26 1.37 -7.25 -14.92
CA ARG A 26 1.36 -7.69 -16.33
C ARG A 26 0.27 -8.70 -16.64
N GLY A 27 -0.37 -9.29 -15.62
CA GLY A 27 -1.41 -10.30 -15.78
C GLY A 27 -0.89 -11.59 -16.41
N VAL A 28 0.34 -12.01 -16.09
CA VAL A 28 0.99 -13.18 -16.70
C VAL A 28 1.61 -14.12 -15.67
N LEU A 29 1.72 -15.40 -16.03
CA LEU A 29 2.42 -16.42 -15.25
C LEU A 29 3.80 -16.72 -15.86
N ILE A 30 4.82 -16.86 -15.01
CA ILE A 30 6.22 -17.02 -15.41
C ILE A 30 6.91 -18.15 -14.63
N CYS A 31 7.89 -18.81 -15.26
CA CYS A 31 8.72 -19.82 -14.61
C CYS A 31 9.83 -19.18 -13.76
N ASP A 32 10.54 -19.98 -12.97
CA ASP A 32 11.62 -19.50 -12.09
C ASP A 32 12.72 -18.75 -12.84
N GLU A 33 13.20 -19.31 -13.96
CA GLU A 33 14.26 -18.68 -14.76
C GLU A 33 13.86 -17.32 -15.33
N CYS A 34 12.60 -17.14 -15.73
CA CYS A 34 12.10 -15.84 -16.17
C CYS A 34 11.87 -14.91 -14.98
N CYS A 35 11.39 -15.46 -13.85
CA CYS A 35 11.18 -14.69 -12.63
C CYS A 35 12.48 -14.09 -12.06
N SER A 36 13.62 -14.79 -12.16
CA SER A 36 14.91 -14.23 -11.73
C SER A 36 15.25 -12.93 -12.47
N ILE A 37 14.92 -12.86 -13.76
CA ILE A 37 15.10 -11.67 -14.60
C ILE A 37 14.08 -10.58 -14.21
N HIS A 38 12.81 -10.95 -14.02
CA HIS A 38 11.76 -10.01 -13.61
C HIS A 38 12.07 -9.31 -12.28
N ARG A 39 12.64 -10.05 -11.30
CA ARG A 39 13.11 -9.48 -10.03
C ARG A 39 14.16 -8.39 -10.24
N GLY A 40 15.04 -8.56 -11.22
CA GLY A 40 16.05 -7.58 -11.59
C GLY A 40 15.52 -6.34 -12.32
N LEU A 41 14.29 -6.37 -12.84
CA LEU A 41 13.67 -5.20 -13.47
C LEU A 41 13.08 -4.22 -12.45
N GLY A 42 12.71 -4.71 -11.25
CA GLY A 42 12.05 -3.92 -10.22
C GLY A 42 10.54 -3.79 -10.40
N ARG A 43 9.84 -3.44 -9.31
CA ARG A 43 8.37 -3.43 -9.23
C ARG A 43 7.67 -2.46 -10.18
N HIS A 44 8.35 -1.37 -10.55
CA HIS A 44 7.86 -0.41 -11.55
C HIS A 44 7.67 -1.07 -12.93
N SER A 45 8.45 -2.11 -13.24
CA SER A 45 8.29 -2.89 -14.46
C SER A 45 7.48 -4.17 -14.24
N SER A 46 7.80 -4.94 -13.20
CA SER A 46 7.13 -6.21 -12.88
C SER A 46 7.02 -6.43 -11.37
N GLN A 47 5.79 -6.55 -10.89
CA GLN A 47 5.47 -6.93 -9.51
C GLN A 47 5.38 -8.46 -9.42
N VAL A 48 6.42 -9.11 -8.89
CA VAL A 48 6.52 -10.58 -8.85
C VAL A 48 5.91 -11.15 -7.58
N ARG A 49 5.26 -12.32 -7.70
CA ARG A 49 4.72 -13.04 -6.53
C ARG A 49 4.67 -14.54 -6.81
N HIS A 50 5.01 -15.36 -5.82
CA HIS A 50 4.98 -16.83 -5.97
C HIS A 50 3.54 -17.34 -5.83
N LEU A 51 3.14 -18.32 -6.65
CA LEU A 51 1.76 -18.82 -6.70
C LEU A 51 1.33 -19.62 -5.44
N SER A 52 2.20 -20.46 -4.87
CA SER A 52 1.90 -21.26 -3.66
C SER A 52 2.56 -20.80 -2.34
N HIS A 53 3.73 -20.16 -2.38
CA HIS A 53 4.49 -19.76 -1.18
C HIS A 53 4.21 -18.31 -0.71
N SER A 54 3.21 -17.65 -1.28
CA SER A 54 2.76 -16.32 -0.87
C SER A 54 1.27 -16.35 -0.55
N GLY A 55 0.83 -15.66 0.51
CA GLY A 55 -0.59 -15.61 0.89
C GLY A 55 -1.40 -14.71 -0.04
N TRP A 56 -2.14 -15.28 -0.99
CA TRP A 56 -2.93 -14.52 -1.96
C TRP A 56 -4.31 -14.13 -1.43
N PRO A 57 -4.73 -12.86 -1.63
CA PRO A 57 -6.15 -12.54 -1.66
C PRO A 57 -6.82 -13.34 -2.80
N PRO A 58 -7.94 -14.06 -2.56
CA PRO A 58 -8.57 -14.90 -3.58
C PRO A 58 -8.95 -14.15 -4.86
N SER A 59 -9.49 -12.94 -4.73
CA SER A 59 -9.85 -12.04 -5.82
C SER A 59 -8.66 -11.62 -6.67
N GLN A 60 -7.51 -11.35 -6.05
CA GLN A 60 -6.30 -10.95 -6.78
C GLN A 60 -5.72 -12.11 -7.60
N LEU A 61 -5.68 -13.33 -7.04
CA LEU A 61 -5.25 -14.52 -7.78
C LEU A 61 -6.21 -14.83 -8.94
N GLN A 62 -7.52 -14.72 -8.69
CA GLN A 62 -8.54 -14.90 -9.72
C GLN A 62 -8.40 -13.85 -10.84
N MET A 63 -8.09 -12.60 -10.50
CA MET A 63 -7.86 -11.52 -11.48
C MET A 63 -6.71 -11.89 -12.43
N ILE A 64 -5.58 -12.39 -11.89
CA ILE A 64 -4.42 -12.80 -12.70
C ILE A 64 -4.75 -14.02 -13.57
N GLN A 65 -5.38 -15.05 -13.00
CA GLN A 65 -5.78 -16.24 -13.75
C GLN A 65 -6.75 -15.89 -14.88
N THR A 66 -7.67 -14.96 -14.64
CA THR A 66 -8.62 -14.48 -15.65
C THR A 66 -7.92 -13.68 -16.75
N LEU A 67 -7.00 -12.76 -16.39
CA LEU A 67 -6.20 -12.03 -17.36
C LEU A 67 -5.37 -12.97 -18.23
N TYR A 68 -4.64 -13.89 -17.60
CA TYR A 68 -3.74 -14.79 -18.30
C TYR A 68 -4.51 -15.78 -19.18
N GLY A 69 -5.58 -16.37 -18.65
CA GLY A 69 -6.46 -17.28 -19.39
C GLY A 69 -7.19 -16.64 -20.57
N ASN A 70 -7.44 -15.32 -20.51
CA ASN A 70 -8.04 -14.55 -21.59
C ASN A 70 -7.02 -13.88 -22.53
N GLY A 71 -5.73 -14.27 -22.45
CA GLY A 71 -4.74 -13.83 -23.43
C GLY A 71 -4.13 -12.45 -23.16
N ALA A 72 -4.02 -12.01 -21.91
CA ALA A 72 -3.29 -10.78 -21.55
C ALA A 72 -1.88 -10.71 -22.16
N ASN A 73 -1.22 -11.86 -22.36
CA ASN A 73 0.09 -11.92 -23.00
C ASN A 73 0.11 -11.38 -24.43
N SER A 74 -1.03 -11.37 -25.14
CA SER A 74 -1.16 -10.79 -26.48
C SER A 74 -0.94 -9.28 -26.52
N ILE A 75 -1.16 -8.56 -25.41
CA ILE A 75 -0.86 -7.13 -25.29
C ILE A 75 0.66 -6.92 -25.41
N TRP A 76 1.42 -7.76 -24.73
CA TRP A 76 2.88 -7.67 -24.62
C TRP A 76 3.63 -8.34 -25.78
N GLU A 77 2.97 -9.16 -26.58
CA GLU A 77 3.54 -9.91 -27.71
C GLU A 77 2.83 -9.65 -29.04
N HIS A 78 2.06 -8.57 -29.16
CA HIS A 78 1.20 -8.28 -30.31
C HIS A 78 1.94 -8.44 -31.66
N SER A 79 3.11 -7.82 -31.84
CA SER A 79 3.84 -7.89 -33.12
C SER A 79 4.52 -9.24 -33.38
N LEU A 80 4.62 -10.11 -32.38
CA LEU A 80 5.09 -11.49 -32.56
C LEU A 80 3.96 -12.41 -33.04
N LEU A 81 2.71 -12.04 -32.74
CA LEU A 81 1.52 -12.78 -33.14
C LEU A 81 0.97 -12.33 -34.50
N ASP A 82 1.27 -11.10 -34.91
CA ASP A 82 0.84 -10.52 -36.19
C ASP A 82 1.69 -11.05 -37.36
N PRO A 83 1.09 -11.82 -38.29
CA PRO A 83 1.81 -12.38 -39.44
C PRO A 83 2.39 -11.32 -40.39
N SER A 84 1.86 -10.08 -40.35
CA SER A 84 2.34 -8.99 -41.20
C SER A 84 3.63 -8.35 -40.68
N THR A 85 3.93 -8.49 -39.37
CA THR A 85 5.11 -7.90 -38.72
C THR A 85 6.15 -8.95 -38.33
N SER A 86 5.99 -10.21 -38.71
CA SER A 86 6.95 -11.28 -38.41
C SER A 86 8.25 -11.12 -39.20
N VAL A 87 9.15 -10.28 -38.70
CA VAL A 87 10.50 -10.07 -39.27
C VAL A 87 11.44 -11.17 -38.76
N SER A 88 12.34 -11.67 -39.61
CA SER A 88 13.41 -12.58 -39.20
C SER A 88 14.28 -11.94 -38.10
N GLY A 89 14.43 -12.64 -36.97
CA GLY A 89 15.26 -12.20 -35.84
C GLY A 89 14.50 -11.83 -34.56
N LYS A 90 13.20 -11.54 -34.61
CA LYS A 90 12.35 -11.35 -33.42
C LYS A 90 11.69 -12.67 -33.04
N ARG A 91 12.38 -13.50 -32.27
CA ARG A 91 11.82 -14.76 -31.74
C ARG A 91 11.56 -14.68 -30.25
N LYS A 92 10.46 -15.27 -29.81
CA LYS A 92 10.22 -15.59 -28.40
C LYS A 92 11.31 -16.55 -27.90
N ALA A 93 11.69 -16.40 -26.64
CA ALA A 93 12.62 -17.34 -26.02
C ALA A 93 11.98 -18.73 -25.91
N ASN A 94 12.80 -19.77 -26.00
CA ASN A 94 12.40 -21.17 -25.80
C ASN A 94 12.70 -21.63 -24.38
N PRO A 95 12.08 -22.72 -23.90
CA PRO A 95 12.33 -23.22 -22.55
C PRO A 95 13.80 -23.57 -22.31
N GLN A 96 14.51 -24.06 -23.33
CA GLN A 96 15.91 -24.50 -23.27
C GLN A 96 16.92 -23.37 -23.55
N ASP A 97 16.46 -22.17 -23.95
CA ASP A 97 17.38 -21.05 -24.17
C ASP A 97 18.04 -20.65 -22.84
N ARG A 98 19.30 -20.22 -22.91
CA ARG A 98 20.04 -19.78 -21.70
C ARG A 98 19.36 -18.57 -21.08
N VAL A 99 19.38 -18.50 -19.74
CA VAL A 99 18.87 -17.35 -18.97
C VAL A 99 19.54 -16.05 -19.44
N HIS A 100 20.88 -16.08 -19.55
CA HIS A 100 21.68 -15.01 -20.13
C HIS A 100 22.44 -15.49 -21.38
N PRO A 101 22.45 -14.71 -22.48
CA PRO A 101 21.73 -13.45 -22.67
C PRO A 101 20.27 -13.64 -23.15
N ASN A 102 19.89 -14.81 -23.68
CA ASN A 102 18.70 -14.98 -24.52
C ASN A 102 17.37 -14.62 -23.84
N LYS A 103 17.04 -15.26 -22.70
CA LYS A 103 15.79 -14.95 -21.97
C LYS A 103 15.80 -13.52 -21.43
N THR A 104 16.98 -13.05 -20.99
CA THR A 104 17.15 -11.69 -20.44
C THR A 104 16.88 -10.61 -21.46
N GLU A 105 17.46 -10.71 -22.66
CA GLU A 105 17.24 -9.74 -23.74
C GLU A 105 15.77 -9.74 -24.17
N PHE A 106 15.15 -10.92 -24.31
CA PHE A 106 13.74 -11.03 -24.66
C PHE A 106 12.82 -10.38 -23.61
N ILE A 107 13.03 -10.68 -22.33
CA ILE A 107 12.20 -10.14 -21.24
C ILE A 107 12.36 -8.61 -21.11
N LYS A 108 13.59 -8.10 -21.22
CA LYS A 108 13.84 -6.65 -21.24
C LYS A 108 13.19 -6.00 -22.46
N ALA A 109 13.32 -6.60 -23.65
CA ALA A 109 12.67 -6.11 -24.85
C ALA A 109 11.14 -6.08 -24.69
N LYS A 110 10.56 -7.12 -24.09
CA LYS A 110 9.11 -7.28 -23.91
C LYS A 110 8.51 -6.28 -22.92
N TYR A 111 9.05 -6.14 -21.71
CA TYR A 111 8.40 -5.36 -20.64
C TYR A 111 9.06 -4.03 -20.32
N GLN A 112 10.36 -3.89 -20.55
CA GLN A 112 11.10 -2.65 -20.28
C GLN A 112 11.14 -1.76 -21.53
N MET A 113 11.40 -2.34 -22.70
CA MET A 113 11.43 -1.59 -23.96
C MET A 113 10.08 -1.59 -24.69
N LEU A 114 9.12 -2.41 -24.24
CA LEU A 114 7.81 -2.58 -24.86
C LEU A 114 7.91 -2.84 -26.38
N ALA A 115 8.92 -3.59 -26.82
CA ALA A 115 9.30 -3.73 -28.23
C ALA A 115 8.26 -4.46 -29.10
N TYR A 116 7.30 -5.16 -28.47
CA TYR A 116 6.33 -6.00 -29.16
C TYR A 116 4.87 -5.58 -28.97
N VAL A 117 4.60 -4.47 -28.29
CA VAL A 117 3.23 -3.96 -28.12
C VAL A 117 2.70 -3.37 -29.43
N HIS A 118 1.38 -3.31 -29.59
CA HIS A 118 0.76 -2.68 -30.77
C HIS A 118 1.05 -1.18 -30.85
N ARG A 119 1.00 -0.48 -29.70
CA ARG A 119 1.26 0.95 -29.57
C ARG A 119 1.97 1.22 -28.27
N MET A 120 2.96 2.13 -28.33
CA MET A 120 3.64 2.60 -27.13
C MET A 120 2.69 3.40 -26.23
N PRO A 121 2.90 3.41 -24.91
CA PRO A 121 2.18 4.30 -24.01
C PRO A 121 2.33 5.76 -24.45
N CYS A 122 1.31 6.58 -24.21
CA CYS A 122 1.43 8.02 -24.43
C CYS A 122 2.56 8.59 -23.55
N ARG A 123 3.24 9.62 -24.06
CA ARG A 123 4.24 10.35 -23.27
C ARG A 123 3.55 11.09 -22.14
N GLU A 124 4.24 11.30 -21.03
CA GLU A 124 3.68 12.01 -19.86
C GLU A 124 3.18 13.41 -20.21
N ASP A 125 3.85 14.10 -21.15
CA ASP A 125 3.47 15.44 -21.62
C ASP A 125 2.23 15.43 -22.54
N ASP A 126 1.82 14.27 -23.07
CA ASP A 126 0.63 14.13 -23.92
C ASP A 126 -0.64 14.00 -23.06
N SER A 127 -0.95 15.10 -22.38
CA SER A 127 -2.10 15.17 -21.47
C SER A 127 -3.45 14.96 -22.15
N VAL A 128 -3.56 15.18 -23.47
CA VAL A 128 -4.81 15.00 -24.21
C VAL A 128 -5.09 13.50 -24.40
N THR A 129 -4.12 12.77 -24.96
CA THR A 129 -4.27 11.32 -25.16
C THR A 129 -4.45 10.59 -23.84
N ALA A 130 -3.68 10.96 -22.80
CA ALA A 130 -3.80 10.37 -21.46
C ALA A 130 -5.21 10.57 -20.87
N LYS A 131 -5.79 11.77 -21.02
CA LYS A 131 -7.16 12.06 -20.56
C LYS A 131 -8.20 11.25 -21.31
N ASP A 132 -8.07 11.11 -22.63
CA ASP A 132 -9.03 10.35 -23.44
C ASP A 132 -8.99 8.85 -23.15
N LEU A 133 -7.80 8.28 -23.01
CA LEU A 133 -7.62 6.89 -22.54
C LEU A 133 -8.19 6.69 -21.13
N SER A 134 -8.00 7.65 -20.24
CA SER A 134 -8.52 7.58 -18.87
C SER A 134 -10.06 7.68 -18.80
N LYS A 135 -10.69 8.49 -19.66
CA LYS A 135 -12.16 8.49 -19.83
C LYS A 135 -12.68 7.16 -20.36
N GLN A 136 -11.96 6.53 -21.30
CA GLN A 136 -12.29 5.19 -21.78
C GLN A 136 -12.17 4.14 -20.68
N LEU A 137 -11.11 4.20 -19.86
CA LEU A 137 -10.93 3.31 -18.71
C LEU A 137 -12.07 3.48 -17.71
N HIS A 138 -12.40 4.72 -17.36
CA HIS A 138 -13.52 5.08 -16.47
C HIS A 138 -14.84 4.45 -16.90
N SER A 139 -15.12 4.40 -18.21
CA SER A 139 -16.34 3.77 -18.74
C SER A 139 -16.25 2.23 -18.81
N SER A 140 -15.07 1.69 -19.09
CA SER A 140 -14.85 0.25 -19.36
C SER A 140 -14.95 -0.61 -18.10
N VAL A 141 -14.52 -0.09 -16.96
CA VAL A 141 -14.46 -0.79 -15.66
C VAL A 141 -15.84 -1.17 -15.10
N ARG A 142 -16.94 -0.67 -15.69
CA ARG A 142 -18.31 -1.10 -15.39
C ARG A 142 -18.60 -2.52 -15.86
N THR A 143 -17.80 -3.06 -16.79
CA THR A 143 -17.94 -4.42 -17.34
C THR A 143 -16.81 -5.32 -16.88
N GLY A 144 -16.98 -6.64 -16.96
CA GLY A 144 -15.97 -7.62 -16.56
C GLY A 144 -14.80 -7.81 -17.54
N ASN A 145 -14.65 -6.98 -18.57
CA ASN A 145 -13.57 -7.14 -19.57
C ASN A 145 -12.24 -6.57 -19.03
N LEU A 146 -11.49 -7.42 -18.31
CA LEU A 146 -10.19 -7.08 -17.74
C LEU A 146 -9.13 -6.78 -18.81
N GLU A 147 -9.15 -7.50 -19.94
CA GLU A 147 -8.17 -7.31 -21.01
C GLU A 147 -8.24 -5.89 -21.59
N THR A 148 -9.46 -5.37 -21.79
CA THR A 148 -9.67 -3.99 -22.26
C THR A 148 -9.10 -2.98 -21.28
N CYS A 149 -9.34 -3.17 -19.98
CA CYS A 149 -8.84 -2.27 -18.94
C CYS A 149 -7.30 -2.34 -18.83
N LEU A 150 -6.73 -3.55 -18.87
CA LEU A 150 -5.27 -3.74 -18.89
C LEU A 150 -4.63 -3.08 -20.11
N ARG A 151 -5.26 -3.20 -21.29
CA ARG A 151 -4.78 -2.56 -22.51
C ARG A 151 -4.79 -1.03 -22.38
N LEU A 152 -5.87 -0.43 -21.88
CA LEU A 152 -5.95 1.02 -21.66
C LEU A 152 -4.88 1.50 -20.67
N LEU A 153 -4.68 0.78 -19.56
CA LEU A 153 -3.63 1.05 -18.58
C LEU A 153 -2.23 0.95 -19.22
N SER A 154 -2.01 -0.06 -20.08
CA SER A 154 -0.74 -0.21 -20.82
C SER A 154 -0.47 0.91 -21.82
N LEU A 155 -1.50 1.63 -22.27
CA LEU A 155 -1.39 2.77 -23.17
C LEU A 155 -1.21 4.11 -22.45
N GLY A 156 -1.28 4.12 -21.11
CA GLY A 156 -1.11 5.33 -20.29
C GLY A 156 -2.41 5.88 -19.67
N ALA A 157 -3.51 5.12 -19.67
CA ALA A 157 -4.68 5.48 -18.87
C ALA A 157 -4.31 5.52 -17.37
N GLN A 158 -4.83 6.50 -16.64
CA GLN A 158 -4.55 6.67 -15.22
C GLN A 158 -5.62 5.99 -14.37
N ALA A 159 -5.23 5.05 -13.52
CA ALA A 159 -6.16 4.33 -12.64
C ALA A 159 -6.85 5.25 -11.61
N ASN A 160 -6.16 6.31 -11.18
CA ASN A 160 -6.66 7.37 -10.28
C ASN A 160 -7.28 8.57 -11.02
N PHE A 161 -7.58 8.45 -12.30
CA PHE A 161 -8.18 9.56 -13.06
C PHE A 161 -9.45 10.08 -12.40
N PHE A 162 -9.51 11.37 -12.12
CA PHE A 162 -10.71 12.02 -11.60
C PHE A 162 -11.50 12.63 -12.76
N HIS A 163 -12.68 12.08 -13.05
CA HIS A 163 -13.46 12.51 -14.21
C HIS A 163 -14.09 13.89 -13.95
N PRO A 164 -13.77 14.94 -14.73
CA PRO A 164 -14.19 16.31 -14.41
C PRO A 164 -15.72 16.50 -14.45
N GLU A 165 -16.41 15.86 -15.39
CA GLU A 165 -17.87 15.99 -15.51
C GLU A 165 -18.68 15.01 -14.63
N LYS A 166 -18.10 13.86 -14.26
CA LYS A 166 -18.78 12.83 -13.45
C LYS A 166 -18.41 12.92 -11.96
N GLY A 167 -17.34 13.62 -11.65
CA GLY A 167 -16.89 13.88 -10.28
C GLY A 167 -16.39 12.64 -9.54
N ASN A 168 -15.93 11.58 -10.23
CA ASN A 168 -15.51 10.32 -9.59
C ASN A 168 -14.40 9.62 -10.39
N SER A 169 -13.77 8.62 -9.77
CA SER A 169 -12.67 7.84 -10.37
C SER A 169 -13.15 6.48 -10.93
N PRO A 170 -12.36 5.80 -11.78
CA PRO A 170 -12.66 4.45 -12.24
C PRO A 170 -12.97 3.47 -11.10
N LEU A 171 -12.27 3.58 -9.97
CA LEU A 171 -12.49 2.69 -8.82
C LEU A 171 -13.88 2.88 -8.18
N HIS A 172 -14.42 4.10 -8.17
CA HIS A 172 -15.81 4.33 -7.74
C HIS A 172 -16.81 3.60 -8.62
N ILE A 173 -16.60 3.62 -9.94
CA ILE A 173 -17.48 2.95 -10.91
C ILE A 173 -17.40 1.43 -10.75
N ALA A 174 -16.19 0.88 -10.64
CA ALA A 174 -15.97 -0.55 -10.41
C ALA A 174 -16.62 -1.01 -9.09
N ALA A 175 -16.45 -0.23 -8.01
CA ALA A 175 -17.02 -0.51 -6.71
C ALA A 175 -18.55 -0.49 -6.72
N LYS A 176 -19.17 0.54 -7.31
CA LYS A 176 -20.63 0.64 -7.46
C LYS A 176 -21.23 -0.48 -8.31
N ALA A 177 -20.48 -1.00 -9.28
CA ALA A 177 -20.92 -2.07 -10.18
C ALA A 177 -20.56 -3.48 -9.67
N GLY A 178 -19.92 -3.61 -8.51
CA GLY A 178 -19.52 -4.90 -7.94
C GLY A 178 -18.41 -5.61 -8.73
N GLN A 179 -17.63 -4.87 -9.52
CA GLN A 179 -16.59 -5.43 -10.40
C GLN A 179 -15.29 -5.68 -9.62
N ILE A 180 -15.29 -6.69 -8.76
CA ILE A 180 -14.17 -6.98 -7.85
C ILE A 180 -12.83 -7.18 -8.58
N LEU A 181 -12.81 -7.89 -9.71
CA LEU A 181 -11.57 -8.11 -10.46
C LEU A 181 -11.07 -6.83 -11.13
N GLN A 182 -11.97 -5.92 -11.53
CA GLN A 182 -11.58 -4.61 -12.06
C GLN A 182 -11.00 -3.74 -10.95
N ALA A 183 -11.59 -3.79 -9.75
CA ALA A 183 -11.07 -3.08 -8.58
C ALA A 183 -9.65 -3.56 -8.22
N GLU A 184 -9.39 -4.87 -8.25
CA GLU A 184 -8.04 -5.44 -8.06
C GLU A 184 -7.04 -4.91 -9.11
N LEU A 185 -7.41 -4.95 -10.39
CA LEU A 185 -6.55 -4.46 -11.46
C LEU A 185 -6.25 -2.97 -11.31
N LEU A 186 -7.26 -2.15 -11.01
CA LEU A 186 -7.09 -0.72 -10.77
C LEU A 186 -6.17 -0.45 -9.57
N ALA A 187 -6.34 -1.19 -8.47
CA ALA A 187 -5.52 -1.08 -7.27
C ALA A 187 -4.05 -1.44 -7.53
N VAL A 188 -3.79 -2.48 -8.32
CA VAL A 188 -2.43 -2.86 -8.76
C VAL A 188 -1.74 -1.73 -9.53
N TYR A 189 -2.52 -0.92 -10.24
CA TYR A 189 -2.09 0.29 -10.96
C TYR A 189 -2.22 1.58 -10.12
N GLY A 190 -2.36 1.44 -8.80
CA GLY A 190 -2.28 2.53 -7.84
C GLY A 190 -3.60 3.25 -7.55
N ALA A 191 -4.75 2.71 -7.97
CA ALA A 191 -6.03 3.32 -7.63
C ALA A 191 -6.26 3.36 -6.11
N ASP A 192 -6.63 4.52 -5.57
CA ASP A 192 -6.80 4.76 -4.14
C ASP A 192 -8.24 4.45 -3.69
N PRO A 193 -8.46 3.43 -2.83
CA PRO A 193 -9.78 3.12 -2.27
C PRO A 193 -10.30 4.16 -1.26
N GLY A 194 -9.44 5.05 -0.74
CA GLY A 194 -9.79 6.12 0.18
C GLY A 194 -10.14 7.44 -0.49
N ALA A 195 -9.90 7.58 -1.80
CA ALA A 195 -10.15 8.82 -2.54
C ALA A 195 -11.65 9.15 -2.55
N LEU A 196 -11.98 10.41 -2.26
CA LEU A 196 -13.38 10.89 -2.23
C LEU A 196 -13.82 11.43 -3.60
N ASP A 197 -15.06 11.14 -3.97
CA ASP A 197 -15.73 11.74 -5.13
C ASP A 197 -16.27 13.16 -4.81
N SER A 198 -16.88 13.81 -5.81
CA SER A 198 -17.52 15.13 -5.64
C SER A 198 -18.70 15.13 -4.67
N SER A 199 -19.20 13.95 -4.26
CA SER A 199 -20.24 13.79 -3.24
C SER A 199 -19.66 13.48 -1.86
N GLY A 200 -18.32 13.48 -1.71
CA GLY A 200 -17.64 13.12 -0.47
C GLY A 200 -17.69 11.62 -0.13
N LYS A 201 -17.96 10.74 -1.10
CA LYS A 201 -18.04 9.29 -0.91
C LYS A 201 -16.80 8.61 -1.49
N SER A 202 -16.30 7.58 -0.80
CA SER A 202 -15.23 6.72 -1.27
C SER A 202 -15.75 5.56 -2.14
N PRO A 203 -14.88 4.87 -2.91
CA PRO A 203 -15.22 3.60 -3.53
C PRO A 203 -15.76 2.56 -2.55
N ILE A 204 -15.19 2.50 -1.33
CA ILE A 204 -15.64 1.59 -0.27
C ILE A 204 -17.11 1.88 0.09
N ASP A 205 -17.51 3.15 0.18
CA ASP A 205 -18.89 3.55 0.48
C ASP A 205 -19.86 3.11 -0.61
N TYR A 206 -19.46 3.24 -1.88
CA TYR A 206 -20.29 2.77 -3.00
C TYR A 206 -20.44 1.24 -3.01
N ALA A 207 -19.38 0.49 -2.73
CA ALA A 207 -19.46 -0.96 -2.62
C ALA A 207 -20.45 -1.38 -1.51
N ARG A 208 -20.37 -0.75 -0.34
CA ARG A 208 -21.30 -0.99 0.78
C ARG A 208 -22.74 -0.62 0.43
N GLN A 209 -22.97 0.57 -0.13
CA GLN A 209 -24.30 1.06 -0.51
C GLN A 209 -24.96 0.19 -1.59
N ALA A 210 -24.17 -0.39 -2.49
CA ALA A 210 -24.66 -1.31 -3.52
C ALA A 210 -24.80 -2.77 -3.05
N GLY A 211 -24.47 -3.08 -1.78
CA GLY A 211 -24.56 -4.42 -1.22
C GLY A 211 -23.41 -5.36 -1.59
N HIS A 212 -22.32 -4.83 -2.16
CA HIS A 212 -21.13 -5.60 -2.52
C HIS A 212 -20.17 -5.74 -1.34
N GLN A 213 -20.60 -6.46 -0.30
CA GLN A 213 -19.88 -6.57 0.97
C GLN A 213 -18.46 -7.15 0.84
N GLU A 214 -18.29 -8.22 0.04
CA GLU A 214 -16.98 -8.83 -0.22
C GLU A 214 -16.02 -7.82 -0.86
N LEU A 215 -16.50 -7.03 -1.82
CA LEU A 215 -15.70 -5.99 -2.45
C LEU A 215 -15.38 -4.84 -1.48
N ALA A 216 -16.33 -4.44 -0.64
CA ALA A 216 -16.11 -3.40 0.36
C ALA A 216 -15.01 -3.81 1.36
N GLU A 217 -15.05 -5.04 1.86
CA GLU A 217 -14.02 -5.58 2.75
C GLU A 217 -12.67 -5.65 2.04
N ARG A 218 -12.65 -6.14 0.80
CA ARG A 218 -11.42 -6.22 0.02
C ARG A 218 -10.81 -4.85 -0.28
N LEU A 219 -11.63 -3.83 -0.54
CA LEU A 219 -11.15 -2.45 -0.75
C LEU A 219 -10.54 -1.86 0.51
N VAL A 220 -11.04 -2.21 1.71
CA VAL A 220 -10.40 -1.83 2.98
C VAL A 220 -9.03 -2.51 3.10
N GLU A 221 -8.92 -3.81 2.81
CA GLU A 221 -7.61 -4.49 2.79
C GLU A 221 -6.63 -3.83 1.81
N ILE A 222 -7.10 -3.43 0.62
CA ILE A 222 -6.28 -2.73 -0.38
C ILE A 222 -5.82 -1.37 0.15
N GLN A 223 -6.69 -0.62 0.84
CA GLN A 223 -6.36 0.69 1.40
C GLN A 223 -5.21 0.60 2.42
N TYR A 224 -5.14 -0.50 3.18
CA TYR A 224 -4.14 -0.72 4.23
C TYR A 224 -3.01 -1.68 3.82
N GLU A 225 -2.98 -2.16 2.57
CA GLU A 225 -2.00 -3.15 2.07
C GLU A 225 -0.55 -2.79 2.41
N LEU A 226 -0.18 -1.50 2.34
CA LEU A 226 1.15 -1.03 2.68
C LEU A 226 1.50 -1.33 4.14
N THR A 227 0.68 -0.83 5.07
CA THR A 227 0.91 -0.94 6.51
C THR A 227 0.69 -2.36 7.01
N ASP A 228 -0.22 -3.10 6.39
CA ASP A 228 -0.46 -4.51 6.67
C ASP A 228 0.74 -5.36 6.33
N ARG A 229 1.37 -5.12 5.17
CA ARG A 229 2.56 -5.84 4.77
C ARG A 229 3.75 -5.54 5.67
N LEU A 230 3.96 -4.27 6.03
CA LEU A 230 4.97 -3.86 6.99
C LEU A 230 4.77 -4.53 8.37
N THR A 231 3.53 -4.61 8.83
CA THR A 231 3.16 -5.30 10.08
C THR A 231 3.45 -6.79 9.98
N PHE A 232 2.99 -7.43 8.91
CA PHE A 232 3.14 -8.87 8.67
C PHE A 232 4.62 -9.27 8.61
N TYR A 233 5.47 -8.44 7.99
CA TYR A 233 6.91 -8.67 7.93
C TYR A 233 7.57 -8.82 9.31
N LEU A 234 7.12 -8.05 10.31
CA LEU A 234 7.72 -8.07 11.64
C LEU A 234 7.13 -9.13 12.58
N CYS A 235 5.82 -9.40 12.51
CA CYS A 235 5.15 -10.25 13.50
C CYS A 235 4.31 -11.39 12.91
N GLY A 236 4.25 -11.54 11.58
CA GLY A 236 3.50 -12.60 10.90
C GLY A 236 1.98 -12.50 11.08
N ARG A 237 1.47 -11.33 11.50
CA ARG A 237 0.04 -11.07 11.75
C ARG A 237 -0.41 -9.84 10.97
N ARG A 238 -1.71 -9.80 10.63
CA ARG A 238 -2.36 -8.65 10.00
C ARG A 238 -3.44 -8.08 10.93
N PRO A 239 -3.74 -6.76 10.87
CA PRO A 239 -4.86 -6.16 11.58
C PRO A 239 -6.20 -6.79 11.17
N ASP A 240 -7.14 -6.86 12.10
CA ASP A 240 -8.51 -7.27 11.80
C ASP A 240 -9.37 -6.05 11.46
N HIS A 241 -9.41 -5.73 10.16
CA HIS A 241 -10.14 -4.59 9.64
C HIS A 241 -11.66 -4.68 9.85
N ARG A 242 -12.23 -5.88 10.03
CA ARG A 242 -13.68 -6.04 10.25
C ARG A 242 -14.11 -5.47 11.60
N ASN A 243 -13.21 -5.50 12.57
CA ASN A 243 -13.42 -4.98 13.92
C ASN A 243 -12.98 -3.50 14.06
N GLY A 244 -12.69 -2.81 12.96
CA GLY A 244 -12.18 -1.43 12.98
C GLY A 244 -10.72 -1.30 13.42
N GLN A 245 -10.01 -2.42 13.61
CA GLN A 245 -8.58 -2.40 13.89
C GLN A 245 -7.79 -2.35 12.58
N HIS A 246 -7.36 -1.15 12.18
CA HIS A 246 -6.62 -0.94 10.93
C HIS A 246 -5.09 -0.91 11.11
N PHE A 247 -4.59 -0.88 12.35
CA PHE A 247 -3.16 -0.85 12.65
C PHE A 247 -2.80 -1.81 13.77
N ILE A 248 -1.65 -2.47 13.64
CA ILE A 248 -0.94 -3.15 14.70
C ILE A 248 0.47 -2.56 14.73
N ILE A 249 0.91 -2.08 15.90
CA ILE A 249 2.27 -1.55 16.08
C ILE A 249 3.07 -2.58 16.89
N PRO A 250 4.03 -3.28 16.27
CA PRO A 250 4.88 -4.23 16.98
C PRO A 250 5.73 -3.53 18.06
N GLN A 251 5.98 -4.22 19.17
CA GLN A 251 6.92 -3.77 20.20
C GLN A 251 8.26 -4.51 20.02
N MET A 252 9.37 -3.78 20.15
CA MET A 252 10.70 -4.38 20.21
C MET A 252 10.92 -5.00 21.59
N ALA A 253 11.52 -6.18 21.66
CA ALA A 253 11.79 -6.88 22.92
C ALA A 253 12.72 -6.10 23.88
N ASP A 254 13.53 -5.17 23.35
CA ASP A 254 14.53 -4.40 24.11
C ASP A 254 14.02 -3.01 24.56
N SER A 255 12.71 -2.82 24.70
CA SER A 255 12.12 -1.54 25.14
C SER A 255 12.57 -1.04 26.53
N SER A 256 13.38 -1.82 27.24
CA SER A 256 13.98 -1.46 28.54
C SER A 256 15.33 -0.74 28.44
N LEU A 257 15.93 -0.64 27.25
CA LEU A 257 17.13 0.17 27.03
C LEU A 257 16.71 1.50 26.41
N ASP A 258 17.12 2.61 27.03
CA ASP A 258 16.91 3.97 26.54
C ASP A 258 17.06 4.02 25.01
N LEU A 259 15.97 4.33 24.30
CA LEU A 259 16.03 4.54 22.86
C LEU A 259 17.18 5.49 22.58
N SER A 260 18.16 5.06 21.78
CA SER A 260 19.36 5.87 21.54
C SER A 260 18.96 7.28 21.11
N GLU A 261 19.70 8.29 21.55
CA GLU A 261 19.44 9.69 21.15
C GLU A 261 19.41 9.83 19.62
N PHE A 262 20.17 8.98 18.92
CA PHE A 262 20.11 8.85 17.48
C PHE A 262 18.75 8.37 16.95
N ALA A 263 18.17 7.31 17.55
CA ALA A 263 16.84 6.81 17.17
C ALA A 263 15.75 7.85 17.43
N LYS A 264 15.80 8.56 18.57
CA LYS A 264 14.87 9.66 18.87
C LYS A 264 14.98 10.79 17.83
N ALA A 265 16.21 11.18 17.47
CA ALA A 265 16.45 12.20 16.45
C ALA A 265 15.97 11.76 15.06
N ALA A 266 16.16 10.50 14.68
CA ALA A 266 15.68 9.93 13.42
C ALA A 266 14.15 9.94 13.35
N LYS A 267 13.47 9.51 14.42
CA LYS A 267 12.00 9.55 14.53
C LYS A 267 11.46 10.98 14.40
N LYS A 268 12.11 11.96 15.03
CA LYS A 268 11.73 13.37 14.90
C LYS A 268 11.86 13.88 13.45
N LYS A 269 12.92 13.46 12.74
CA LYS A 269 13.08 13.79 11.31
C LYS A 269 11.99 13.14 10.46
N LEU A 270 11.64 11.88 10.72
CA LEU A 270 10.53 11.19 10.04
C LEU A 270 9.21 11.95 10.22
N GLN A 271 8.90 12.35 11.46
CA GLN A 271 7.67 13.09 11.79
C GLN A 271 7.61 14.48 11.14
N SER A 272 8.77 15.09 10.85
CA SER A 272 8.85 16.39 10.17
C SER A 272 8.56 16.35 8.67
N LEU A 273 8.49 15.15 8.06
CA LEU A 273 8.14 15.00 6.66
C LEU A 273 6.68 15.39 6.40
N SER A 274 6.43 16.00 5.23
CA SER A 274 5.07 16.16 4.71
C SER A 274 4.42 14.79 4.44
N ASN A 275 3.09 14.73 4.34
CA ASN A 275 2.39 13.46 4.04
C ASN A 275 2.89 12.84 2.73
N HIS A 276 3.04 13.64 1.69
CA HIS A 276 3.56 13.19 0.40
C HIS A 276 4.95 12.56 0.52
N GLN A 277 5.90 13.25 1.15
CA GLN A 277 7.26 12.71 1.35
C GLN A 277 7.28 11.47 2.25
N PHE A 278 6.39 11.42 3.25
CA PHE A 278 6.24 10.26 4.12
C PHE A 278 5.70 9.05 3.35
N GLU A 279 4.69 9.23 2.52
CA GLU A 279 4.12 8.18 1.66
C GLU A 279 5.17 7.66 0.68
N GLU A 280 5.98 8.55 0.08
CA GLU A 280 7.09 8.14 -0.78
C GLU A 280 8.12 7.27 -0.06
N LEU A 281 8.53 7.65 1.16
CA LEU A 281 9.43 6.85 1.99
C LEU A 281 8.79 5.52 2.40
N ALA A 282 7.51 5.53 2.75
CA ALA A 282 6.76 4.32 3.13
C ALA A 282 6.69 3.33 1.96
N MET A 283 6.50 3.82 0.72
CA MET A 283 6.58 2.99 -0.49
C MET A 283 7.98 2.44 -0.74
N ASP A 284 9.03 3.24 -0.50
CA ASP A 284 10.41 2.78 -0.65
C ASP A 284 10.73 1.64 0.36
N VAL A 285 10.23 1.73 1.59
CA VAL A 285 10.36 0.67 2.61
C VAL A 285 9.48 -0.54 2.29
N TYR A 286 8.27 -0.34 1.76
CA TYR A 286 7.41 -1.41 1.27
C TYR A 286 8.12 -2.25 0.19
N ASP A 287 8.78 -1.58 -0.77
CA ASP A 287 9.54 -2.25 -1.81
C ASP A 287 10.68 -3.08 -1.24
N GLU A 288 11.39 -2.59 -0.21
CA GLU A 288 12.47 -3.35 0.43
C GLU A 288 11.93 -4.55 1.23
N VAL A 289 10.78 -4.42 1.90
CA VAL A 289 10.09 -5.57 2.52
C VAL A 289 9.74 -6.61 1.46
N ASP A 290 9.13 -6.19 0.35
CA ASP A 290 8.79 -7.08 -0.78
C ASP A 290 10.02 -7.80 -1.33
N ARG A 291 11.15 -7.10 -1.47
CA ARG A 291 12.43 -7.69 -1.91
C ARG A 291 12.93 -8.74 -0.93
N ARG A 292 13.00 -8.43 0.37
CA ARG A 292 13.48 -9.35 1.42
C ARG A 292 12.61 -10.60 1.54
N GLU A 293 11.29 -10.44 1.48
CA GLU A 293 10.34 -11.56 1.48
C GLU A 293 10.50 -12.42 0.22
N THR A 294 10.61 -11.79 -0.95
CA THR A 294 10.80 -12.49 -2.22
C THR A 294 12.13 -13.26 -2.25
N ASP A 295 13.19 -12.71 -1.67
CA ASP A 295 14.47 -13.42 -1.51
C ASP A 295 14.33 -14.67 -0.64
N ALA A 296 13.59 -14.59 0.48
CA ALA A 296 13.34 -15.74 1.34
C ALA A 296 12.53 -16.82 0.59
N VAL A 297 11.51 -16.43 -0.16
CA VAL A 297 10.73 -17.36 -1.00
C VAL A 297 11.60 -17.96 -2.10
N TRP A 298 12.47 -17.17 -2.72
CA TRP A 298 13.40 -17.65 -3.75
C TRP A 298 14.33 -18.73 -3.18
N LEU A 299 14.96 -18.48 -2.04
CA LEU A 299 15.84 -19.45 -1.37
C LEU A 299 15.08 -20.73 -0.96
N ALA A 300 13.82 -20.62 -0.55
CA ALA A 300 13.00 -21.76 -0.15
C ALA A 300 12.48 -22.61 -1.34
N THR A 301 12.44 -22.06 -2.56
CA THR A 301 11.78 -22.69 -3.72
C THR A 301 12.74 -23.13 -4.83
N GLN A 302 13.98 -22.63 -4.81
CA GLN A 302 15.00 -23.01 -5.79
C GLN A 302 15.80 -24.24 -5.35
N ASN A 303 16.19 -25.04 -6.33
CA ASN A 303 17.15 -26.13 -6.12
C ASN A 303 18.56 -25.57 -5.85
N HIS A 304 19.37 -26.27 -5.06
CA HIS A 304 20.73 -25.85 -4.71
C HIS A 304 21.60 -25.47 -5.93
N SER A 305 21.43 -26.12 -7.08
CA SER A 305 22.18 -25.81 -8.31
C SER A 305 21.85 -24.44 -8.92
N ALA A 306 20.62 -23.94 -8.74
CA ALA A 306 20.19 -22.64 -9.24
C ALA A 306 20.62 -21.48 -8.34
N LEU A 307 20.95 -21.75 -7.09
CA LEU A 307 21.38 -20.74 -6.09
C LEU A 307 22.88 -20.41 -6.17
N VAL A 308 23.68 -21.27 -6.81
CA VAL A 308 25.15 -21.13 -6.92
C VAL A 308 25.55 -20.26 -8.13
N THR A 309 24.61 -19.90 -9.01
CA THR A 309 24.86 -18.99 -10.13
C THR A 309 24.63 -17.53 -9.71
N GLU A 310 25.70 -16.74 -9.65
CA GLU A 310 25.70 -15.32 -9.21
C GLU A 310 24.72 -14.42 -9.97
N THR A 311 24.23 -14.84 -11.14
CA THR A 311 23.40 -14.02 -12.03
C THR A 311 21.94 -13.83 -11.58
N THR A 312 21.51 -14.44 -10.48
CA THR A 312 20.09 -14.45 -10.05
C THR A 312 19.80 -13.70 -8.75
N VAL A 313 20.82 -13.13 -8.10
CA VAL A 313 20.68 -12.41 -6.83
C VAL A 313 20.39 -10.93 -7.09
N VAL A 314 19.40 -10.38 -6.40
CA VAL A 314 19.04 -8.95 -6.43
C VAL A 314 19.35 -8.36 -5.04
N PRO A 315 20.62 -7.96 -4.79
CA PRO A 315 21.10 -7.65 -3.43
C PRO A 315 20.50 -6.36 -2.86
N PHE A 316 19.94 -5.50 -3.71
CA PHE A 316 19.29 -4.25 -3.36
C PHE A 316 18.22 -3.92 -4.40
N LEU A 317 17.35 -2.95 -4.10
CA LEU A 317 16.29 -2.54 -5.00
C LEU A 317 16.83 -2.11 -6.38
N PRO A 318 16.29 -2.66 -7.49
CA PRO A 318 16.65 -2.23 -8.83
C PRO A 318 16.40 -0.74 -9.06
N VAL A 319 17.20 -0.14 -9.94
CA VAL A 319 17.06 1.27 -10.32
C VAL A 319 15.74 1.48 -11.05
N ASN A 320 14.96 2.47 -10.61
CA ASN A 320 13.81 2.98 -11.37
C ASN A 320 14.26 4.20 -12.18
N PRO A 321 14.21 4.15 -13.54
CA PRO A 321 14.57 5.29 -14.39
C PRO A 321 13.76 6.55 -14.14
N GLU A 322 12.51 6.42 -13.67
CA GLU A 322 11.62 7.55 -13.37
C GLU A 322 12.01 8.30 -12.08
N TYR A 323 12.87 7.70 -11.25
CA TYR A 323 13.29 8.29 -9.98
C TYR A 323 14.62 9.02 -10.12
N SER A 324 14.78 10.10 -9.36
CA SER A 324 16.08 10.78 -9.24
C SER A 324 17.16 9.84 -8.71
N SER A 325 18.42 10.15 -9.04
CA SER A 325 19.58 9.40 -8.54
C SER A 325 19.62 9.35 -7.01
N THR A 326 19.25 10.46 -6.35
CA THR A 326 19.16 10.55 -4.89
C THR A 326 18.13 9.57 -4.32
N ARG A 327 16.93 9.50 -4.92
CA ARG A 327 15.89 8.57 -4.47
C ARG A 327 16.29 7.11 -4.69
N ASN A 328 16.83 6.79 -5.86
CA ASN A 328 17.38 5.45 -6.14
C ASN A 328 18.48 5.06 -5.14
N GLN A 329 19.40 5.98 -4.82
CA GLN A 329 20.43 5.74 -3.82
C GLN A 329 19.83 5.50 -2.42
N GLY A 330 18.80 6.28 -2.03
CA GLY A 330 18.06 6.09 -0.78
C GLY A 330 17.46 4.70 -0.67
N ARG A 331 16.73 4.27 -1.71
CA ARG A 331 16.15 2.93 -1.83
C ARG A 331 17.19 1.82 -1.70
N GLN A 332 18.32 1.93 -2.39
CA GLN A 332 19.38 0.92 -2.35
C GLN A 332 20.10 0.85 -1.01
N LYS A 333 20.18 1.97 -0.28
CA LYS A 333 20.76 2.00 1.08
C LYS A 333 19.94 1.20 2.08
N LEU A 334 18.62 1.02 1.88
CA LEU A 334 17.77 0.21 2.75
C LEU A 334 18.25 -1.26 2.86
N ALA A 335 18.86 -1.80 1.81
CA ALA A 335 19.42 -3.15 1.83
C ALA A 335 20.60 -3.32 2.80
N ARG A 336 21.24 -2.22 3.22
CA ARG A 336 22.37 -2.24 4.17
C ARG A 336 21.93 -2.26 5.63
N PHE A 337 20.65 -2.01 5.90
CA PHE A 337 20.13 -1.97 7.27
C PHE A 337 20.16 -3.38 7.85
N SER A 338 20.72 -3.50 9.05
CA SER A 338 20.58 -4.69 9.87
C SER A 338 19.11 -5.01 10.15
N ALA A 339 18.82 -6.23 10.61
CA ALA A 339 17.47 -6.62 10.99
C ALA A 339 16.89 -5.67 12.06
N HIS A 340 17.71 -5.25 13.03
CA HIS A 340 17.29 -4.36 14.12
C HIS A 340 17.02 -2.93 13.63
N GLU A 341 17.91 -2.34 12.82
CA GLU A 341 17.72 -0.98 12.27
C GLU A 341 16.50 -0.92 11.34
N PHE A 342 16.32 -1.94 10.51
CA PHE A 342 15.19 -2.01 9.59
C PHE A 342 13.87 -2.20 10.33
N ALA A 343 13.83 -3.07 11.35
CA ALA A 343 12.65 -3.23 12.19
C ALA A 343 12.25 -1.92 12.90
N THR A 344 13.23 -1.18 13.41
CA THR A 344 13.01 0.13 14.05
C THR A 344 12.38 1.11 13.06
N LEU A 345 12.92 1.22 11.84
CA LEU A 345 12.36 2.08 10.79
C LEU A 345 10.92 1.69 10.43
N VAL A 346 10.65 0.39 10.27
CA VAL A 346 9.31 -0.10 9.95
C VAL A 346 8.31 0.23 11.06
N ILE A 347 8.68 0.04 12.33
CA ILE A 347 7.83 0.38 13.49
C ILE A 347 7.56 1.88 13.55
N ASP A 348 8.55 2.72 13.29
CA ASP A 348 8.39 4.17 13.28
C ASP A 348 7.47 4.63 12.13
N ILE A 349 7.57 4.03 10.94
CA ILE A 349 6.65 4.27 9.82
C ILE A 349 5.23 3.86 10.20
N LEU A 350 5.03 2.66 10.75
CA LEU A 350 3.69 2.20 11.18
C LEU A 350 3.08 3.13 12.23
N THR A 351 3.88 3.57 13.19
CA THR A 351 3.46 4.49 14.25
C THR A 351 3.06 5.84 13.67
N ASP A 352 3.86 6.38 12.76
CA ASP A 352 3.60 7.69 12.16
C ASP A 352 2.44 7.65 11.14
N ALA A 353 2.26 6.53 10.42
CA ALA A 353 1.11 6.30 9.55
C ALA A 353 -0.20 6.33 10.34
N LYS A 354 -0.26 5.62 11.48
CA LYS A 354 -1.40 5.66 12.40
C LYS A 354 -1.67 7.08 12.91
N ARG A 355 -0.62 7.80 13.32
CA ARG A 355 -0.72 9.19 13.80
C ARG A 355 -1.25 10.13 12.72
N ARG A 356 -0.84 9.98 11.47
CA ARG A 356 -1.29 10.84 10.36
C ARG A 356 -2.75 10.62 9.98
N GLN A 357 -3.26 9.39 10.11
CA GLN A 357 -4.66 9.09 9.80
C GLN A 357 -5.63 9.46 10.92
N TRP A 358 -5.28 9.22 12.19
CA TRP A 358 -6.19 9.42 13.33
C TRP A 358 -5.78 10.54 14.29
N GLY A 359 -4.71 11.28 14.00
CA GLY A 359 -4.15 12.24 14.92
C GLY A 359 -3.42 11.58 16.10
N SER A 360 -2.95 12.39 17.04
CA SER A 360 -2.29 11.91 18.27
C SER A 360 -3.29 11.37 19.32
N SER A 361 -4.58 11.35 19.00
CA SER A 361 -5.67 10.96 19.90
C SER A 361 -5.81 9.44 19.91
N CYS A 362 -5.02 8.79 20.75
CA CYS A 362 -5.38 7.48 21.26
C CYS A 362 -6.18 7.68 22.56
N GLU A 363 -7.46 8.05 22.45
CA GLU A 363 -8.40 7.54 23.45
C GLU A 363 -8.49 6.03 23.19
N SER A 364 -7.75 5.27 23.99
CA SER A 364 -8.06 3.86 24.16
C SER A 364 -9.53 3.73 24.55
N PRO A 365 -10.27 2.70 24.11
CA PRO A 365 -11.56 2.40 24.72
C PRO A 365 -11.31 1.86 26.13
N LYS A 366 -11.11 2.79 27.07
CA LYS A 366 -11.22 2.56 28.52
C LYS A 366 -12.52 3.16 29.08
N GLU A 367 -13.42 3.62 28.22
CA GLU A 367 -14.78 3.96 28.60
C GLU A 367 -15.69 2.80 28.21
N ASN A 368 -15.88 1.86 29.14
CA ASN A 368 -17.07 1.01 29.27
C ASN A 368 -17.04 0.13 30.54
N VAL A 369 -16.41 0.58 31.63
CA VAL A 369 -16.48 -0.10 32.93
C VAL A 369 -17.17 0.76 34.01
N GLU A 370 -17.55 2.01 33.71
CA GLU A 370 -18.15 2.90 34.72
C GLU A 370 -19.56 3.39 34.35
N LEU A 371 -20.40 2.51 33.78
CA LEU A 371 -21.84 2.78 33.58
C LEU A 371 -22.74 1.56 33.86
N ILE A 372 -22.25 0.53 34.57
CA ILE A 372 -23.05 -0.64 34.99
C ILE A 372 -23.16 -0.79 36.53
N LEU A 373 -22.73 0.21 37.31
CA LEU A 373 -22.91 0.20 38.78
C LEU A 373 -23.66 1.42 39.34
N GLN A 374 -24.36 2.17 38.50
CA GLN A 374 -25.37 3.13 38.93
C GLN A 374 -26.61 2.94 38.06
N GLY A 375 -27.58 2.13 38.52
CA GLY A 375 -28.87 2.11 37.84
C GLY A 375 -29.82 0.94 38.05
N ILE A 376 -29.49 -0.12 38.79
CA ILE A 376 -30.51 -1.14 39.14
C ILE A 376 -30.25 -1.65 40.56
N GLY A 377 -30.65 -0.83 41.53
CA GLY A 377 -30.65 -1.15 42.95
C GLY A 377 -31.69 -0.33 43.68
N SER A 378 -32.91 -0.24 43.14
CA SER A 378 -34.04 0.30 43.90
C SER A 378 -35.36 -0.28 43.39
N ARG A 379 -35.78 -1.39 44.00
CA ARG A 379 -37.21 -1.72 44.18
C ARG A 379 -37.40 -2.48 45.50
N HIS A 380 -38.10 -1.78 46.39
CA HIS A 380 -38.98 -2.24 47.46
C HIS A 380 -38.46 -2.53 48.89
N ASN A 381 -39.18 -1.85 49.80
CA ASN A 381 -39.52 -2.16 51.20
C ASN A 381 -38.41 -2.01 52.26
N SER A 382 -38.63 -1.52 53.47
CA SER A 382 -39.71 -0.80 54.19
C SER A 382 -39.23 -0.76 55.66
N GLU A 383 -39.44 0.37 56.37
CA GLU A 383 -39.33 0.51 57.85
C GLU A 383 -37.87 0.39 58.41
N SER A 384 -37.37 1.11 59.43
CA SER A 384 -37.90 1.81 60.60
C SER A 384 -36.78 2.67 61.25
N GLN A 385 -37.16 3.80 61.88
CA GLN A 385 -36.63 4.43 63.13
C GLN A 385 -35.13 4.31 63.52
N ASP A 386 -34.42 5.44 63.67
CA ASP A 386 -34.24 6.21 64.93
C ASP A 386 -33.00 7.15 64.91
N ASN A 387 -33.22 8.37 65.41
CA ASN A 387 -32.37 9.31 66.18
C ASN A 387 -30.83 9.26 66.11
N ASP A 388 -30.20 10.41 65.82
CA ASP A 388 -29.66 11.33 66.85
C ASP A 388 -28.86 12.50 66.21
N GLN A 389 -29.24 13.73 66.59
CA GLN A 389 -28.45 14.97 66.44
C GLN A 389 -27.52 15.10 67.66
N PRO A 390 -26.41 15.86 67.63
CA PRO A 390 -26.56 17.26 68.04
C PRO A 390 -25.64 18.28 67.35
N ASP A 391 -26.03 19.53 67.57
CA ASP A 391 -25.50 20.82 67.14
C ASP A 391 -24.08 21.15 67.61
N TYR A 392 -23.38 22.03 66.88
CA TYR A 392 -22.52 23.05 67.51
C TYR A 392 -22.31 24.28 66.60
N ASP A 393 -22.97 25.38 66.99
CA ASP A 393 -22.67 26.76 66.62
C ASP A 393 -21.36 27.23 67.28
N SER A 394 -20.59 28.11 66.62
CA SER A 394 -20.16 29.41 67.18
C SER A 394 -18.97 30.06 66.44
N VAL A 395 -19.28 31.24 65.90
CA VAL A 395 -18.62 32.56 66.05
C VAL A 395 -17.19 32.86 65.56
N ALA A 396 -17.13 34.08 65.01
CA ALA A 396 -16.01 34.84 64.49
C ALA A 396 -14.96 35.24 65.55
N SER A 397 -13.76 35.55 65.06
CA SER A 397 -12.86 36.53 65.69
C SER A 397 -11.99 37.18 64.61
N ASP A 398 -12.16 38.48 64.45
CA ASP A 398 -11.24 39.39 63.79
C ASP A 398 -9.92 39.48 64.58
N GLU A 399 -8.77 39.58 63.90
CA GLU A 399 -7.68 40.45 64.36
C GLU A 399 -6.94 41.04 63.14
N GLU A 400 -6.98 42.36 63.08
CA GLU A 400 -6.25 43.24 62.19
C GLU A 400 -4.99 43.74 62.91
N SER A 401 -3.85 43.82 62.21
CA SER A 401 -2.77 44.72 62.61
C SER A 401 -2.04 45.25 61.38
N ALA A 402 -2.20 46.56 61.16
CA ALA A 402 -1.57 47.37 60.13
C ALA A 402 -0.20 47.94 60.57
N GLN A 403 0.62 48.34 59.58
CA GLN A 403 1.60 49.46 59.54
C GLN A 403 2.73 49.11 58.54
N GLU A 404 3.33 49.99 57.74
CA GLU A 404 3.06 51.34 57.24
C GLU A 404 4.16 51.63 56.16
N ALA A 405 3.81 52.31 55.06
CA ALA A 405 4.57 53.41 54.42
C ALA A 405 6.03 53.17 53.89
N THR A 406 6.56 53.71 52.78
CA THR A 406 6.22 54.83 51.85
C THR A 406 7.26 54.84 50.69
N ARG A 407 6.98 55.70 49.69
CA ARG A 407 7.79 56.18 48.53
C ARG A 407 7.61 55.39 47.23
N GLY A 408 7.13 55.96 46.13
CA GLY A 408 6.94 57.36 45.76
C GLY A 408 7.74 57.69 44.49
N ASP A 409 7.02 58.24 43.51
CA ASP A 409 7.47 58.93 42.29
C ASP A 409 7.86 58.08 41.07
N ASN A 410 7.01 58.07 40.02
CA ASN A 410 6.90 59.07 38.93
C ASN A 410 8.11 58.97 37.97
N LEU A 411 8.02 58.96 36.63
CA LEU A 411 7.10 59.59 35.71
C LEU A 411 7.44 59.10 34.28
N LYS A 412 6.42 58.91 33.42
CA LYS A 412 6.29 59.36 32.00
C LYS A 412 7.38 58.99 30.95
N ILE A 413 7.09 58.32 29.84
CA ILE A 413 6.19 58.58 28.67
C ILE A 413 7.04 58.82 27.40
N LEU A 414 6.54 58.30 26.26
CA LEU A 414 6.88 58.56 24.84
C LEU A 414 8.26 58.04 24.36
N GLY A 415 8.40 57.30 23.26
CA GLY A 415 7.56 57.15 22.07
C GLY A 415 8.29 57.70 20.85
N LYS A 416 8.20 56.97 19.72
CA LYS A 416 8.64 57.31 18.34
C LYS A 416 10.17 57.28 18.10
N GLN A 417 10.69 57.00 16.91
CA GLN A 417 10.28 56.35 15.66
C GLN A 417 11.57 56.32 14.81
N ALA A 418 11.71 55.29 13.97
CA ALA A 418 12.28 55.30 12.62
C ALA A 418 13.61 56.00 12.29
N GLY A 419 14.49 55.25 11.60
CA GLY A 419 15.19 55.76 10.42
C GLY A 419 16.70 55.64 10.45
N GLN A 420 17.23 54.51 9.96
CA GLN A 420 18.00 54.45 8.71
C GLN A 420 18.24 52.99 8.31
#